data_AF-A0A6B3CCQ1-F1
#
_entry.id   AF-A0A6B3CCQ1-F1
#
_cell.length_a   1.000
_cell.length_b   1.000
_cell.length_c   1.000
_cell.angle_alpha   90.00
_cell.angle_beta   90.00
_cell.angle_gamma   90.00
#
_symmetry.space_group_name_H-M   'P 1'
#
loop_
_entity.id
_entity.type
_entity.pdbx_description
1 polymer ?
#
loop_
_entity_poly.entity_id
_entity_poly.type
_entity_poly.pdbx_seq_one_letter_code
_entity_poly.pdbx_strand_id
1 'polypeptide(L)' 'AHRQLWGTWHSDADLAQVAEALDAPGDAGLPPVVLVCAHGQHDPCCAVRGRPVARALSERWPDLVWECAHVGGDRYAAN' A
#
# COMPACT_ATOMS: atom_id res chain seq x y z
N ALA A 1 12.55 -10.63 -7.52
CA ALA A 1 11.10 -10.90 -7.46
C ALA A 1 10.56 -10.12 -6.27
N HIS A 2 9.55 -9.26 -6.47
CA HIS A 2 8.94 -8.50 -5.39
C HIS A 2 8.31 -9.50 -4.41
N ARG A 3 8.80 -9.53 -3.16
CA ARG A 3 8.27 -10.37 -2.09
C ARG A 3 7.35 -9.51 -1.24
N GLN A 4 6.07 -9.86 -1.20
CA GLN A 4 5.10 -9.29 -0.27
C GLN A 4 4.88 -10.28 0.86
N LEU A 5 5.00 -9.79 2.10
CA LEU A 5 4.71 -10.56 3.31
C LEU A 5 3.45 -9.99 3.93
N TRP A 6 2.67 -10.86 4.56
CA TRP A 6 1.40 -10.51 5.18
C TRP A 6 1.36 -10.94 6.63
N GLY A 7 0.64 -10.17 7.45
CA GLY A 7 0.43 -10.43 8.87
C GLY A 7 -0.77 -9.64 9.40
N THR A 8 -1.30 -10.05 10.56
CA THR A 8 -2.38 -9.34 11.26
C THR A 8 -1.92 -8.93 12.65
N TRP A 9 -2.26 -7.70 13.04
CA TRP A 9 -1.99 -7.14 14.37
C TRP A 9 -3.31 -6.61 14.92
N HIS A 10 -3.59 -6.89 16.19
CA HIS A 10 -4.88 -6.59 16.83
C HIS A 10 -4.74 -5.56 17.95
N SER A 11 -3.52 -5.30 18.42
CA SER A 11 -3.20 -4.31 19.43
C SER A 11 -1.83 -3.68 19.22
N ASP A 12 -1.60 -2.51 19.82
CA ASP A 12 -0.30 -1.84 19.81
C ASP A 12 0.82 -2.72 20.38
N ALA A 13 0.51 -3.63 21.31
CA ALA A 13 1.47 -4.57 21.88
C ALA A 13 2.01 -5.55 20.83
N ASP A 14 1.23 -5.85 19.79
CA ASP A 14 1.65 -6.74 18.70
C ASP A 14 2.70 -6.08 17.80
N LEU A 15 2.79 -4.73 17.78
CA LEU A 15 3.81 -4.02 17.01
C LEU A 15 5.23 -4.34 17.50
N ALA A 16 5.39 -4.67 18.79
CA ALA A 16 6.68 -5.08 19.32
C ALA A 16 7.23 -6.36 18.63
N GLN A 17 6.33 -7.19 18.07
CA GLN A 17 6.67 -8.44 17.40
C GLN A 17 7.06 -8.22 15.92
N VAL A 18 6.90 -7.01 15.37
CA VAL A 18 7.21 -6.71 13.96
C VAL A 18 8.67 -6.99 13.62
N ALA A 19 9.61 -6.65 14.51
CA ALA A 19 11.02 -6.86 14.24
C ALA A 19 11.37 -8.35 14.02
N GLU A 20 10.79 -9.24 14.84
CA GLU A 20 10.95 -10.68 14.71
C GLU A 20 10.20 -11.23 13.49
N ALA A 21 8.98 -10.72 13.23
CA ALA A 21 8.19 -11.10 12.06
C ALA A 21 8.84 -10.71 10.73
N LEU A 22 9.65 -9.65 10.70
CA LEU A 22 10.43 -9.23 9.52
C LEU A 22 11.70 -10.07 9.31
N ASP A 23 12.18 -10.75 10.33
CA ASP A 23 13.39 -11.59 10.28
C ASP A 23 13.10 -13.01 9.73
N ALA A 24 11.83 -13.40 9.71
CA ALA A 24 11.33 -14.59 9.03
C ALA A 24 10.60 -14.23 7.72
N PRO A 25 10.70 -15.05 6.65
CA PRO A 25 9.83 -14.89 5.51
C PRO A 25 8.38 -15.17 5.93
N GLY A 26 7.51 -14.17 5.81
CA GLY A 26 6.07 -14.33 6.00
C GLY A 26 5.42 -15.19 4.92
N ASP A 27 4.13 -15.45 5.08
CA ASP A 27 3.39 -16.33 4.17
C ASP A 27 3.19 -15.68 2.79
N ALA A 28 3.81 -16.31 1.79
CA ALA A 28 3.53 -16.02 0.39
C ALA A 28 2.26 -16.79 -0.01
N GLY A 29 1.19 -16.08 -0.33
CA GLY A 29 -0.06 -16.73 -0.73
C GLY A 29 -1.26 -15.82 -0.87
N LEU A 30 -1.19 -14.60 -0.35
CA LEU A 30 -2.23 -13.60 -0.56
C LEU A 30 -2.06 -12.89 -1.92
N PRO A 31 -3.18 -12.43 -2.53
CA PRO A 31 -3.16 -11.78 -3.83
C PRO A 31 -2.22 -10.57 -3.87
N PRO A 32 -1.61 -10.24 -5.02
CA PRO A 32 -0.79 -9.04 -5.13
C PRO A 32 -1.64 -7.79 -4.88
N VAL A 33 -1.08 -6.78 -4.23
CA VAL A 33 -1.72 -5.46 -4.08
C VAL A 33 -1.17 -4.47 -5.08
N VAL A 34 -2.05 -3.59 -5.57
CA VAL A 34 -1.70 -2.37 -6.28
C VAL A 34 -1.88 -1.21 -5.31
N LEU A 35 -0.77 -0.61 -4.91
CA LEU A 35 -0.78 0.58 -4.06
C LEU A 35 -0.85 1.82 -4.94
N VAL A 36 -1.77 2.73 -4.62
CA VAL A 36 -1.90 4.03 -5.32
C VAL A 36 -1.77 5.14 -4.29
N CYS A 37 -0.79 6.02 -4.48
CA CYS A 37 -0.57 7.14 -3.57
C CYS A 37 -1.74 8.12 -3.64
N ALA A 38 -2.46 8.30 -2.53
CA ALA A 38 -3.53 9.27 -2.36
C ALA A 38 -3.19 10.39 -1.36
N HIS A 39 -1.91 10.48 -0.97
CA HIS A 39 -1.42 11.48 -0.04
C HIS A 39 -1.53 12.90 -0.61
N GLY A 40 -1.87 13.88 0.23
CA GLY A 40 -2.07 15.26 -0.19
C GLY A 40 -1.49 16.32 0.76
N GLN A 41 -0.80 15.95 1.85
CA GLN A 41 -0.28 16.93 2.81
C GLN A 41 1.06 17.54 2.38
N HIS A 42 1.94 16.76 1.74
CA HIS A 42 3.18 17.28 1.15
C HIS A 42 2.88 18.07 -0.13
N ASP A 43 2.30 17.40 -1.12
CA ASP A 43 1.81 17.97 -2.36
C ASP A 43 0.44 17.37 -2.71
N PRO A 44 -0.51 18.17 -3.21
CA PRO A 44 -1.87 17.69 -3.50
C PRO A 44 -1.94 16.82 -4.77
N CYS A 45 -0.85 16.70 -5.54
CA CYS A 45 -0.83 16.04 -6.84
C CYS A 45 -1.31 14.58 -6.78
N CYS A 46 -0.87 13.82 -5.77
CA CYS A 46 -1.29 12.43 -5.57
C CYS A 46 -2.74 12.33 -5.07
N ALA A 47 -3.19 13.21 -4.17
CA ALA A 47 -4.61 13.26 -3.79
C ALA A 47 -5.54 13.57 -4.98
N VAL A 48 -5.12 14.45 -5.89
CA VAL A 48 -5.91 14.85 -7.07
C VAL A 48 -5.84 13.82 -8.19
N ARG A 49 -4.65 13.29 -8.51
CA ARG A 49 -4.43 12.40 -9.65
C ARG A 49 -4.48 10.92 -9.29
N GLY A 50 -4.06 10.56 -8.09
CA GLY A 50 -4.03 9.18 -7.59
C GLY A 50 -5.42 8.63 -7.30
N ARG A 51 -6.30 9.38 -6.63
CA ARG A 51 -7.65 8.90 -6.31
C ARG A 51 -8.49 8.50 -7.53
N PRO A 52 -8.49 9.25 -8.66
CA PRO A 52 -9.12 8.79 -9.91
C PRO A 52 -8.52 7.50 -10.46
N VAL A 53 -7.19 7.34 -10.38
CA VAL A 53 -6.51 6.11 -10.80
C VAL A 53 -6.91 4.94 -9.90
N ALA A 54 -6.85 5.10 -8.58
CA ALA A 54 -7.29 4.09 -7.63
C ALA A 54 -8.71 3.60 -7.95
N ARG A 55 -9.66 4.52 -8.14
CA ARG A 55 -11.03 4.18 -8.54
C ARG A 55 -11.09 3.37 -9.83
N ALA A 56 -10.45 3.85 -10.90
CA ALA A 56 -10.48 3.17 -12.20
C ALA A 56 -9.86 1.77 -12.13
N LEU A 57 -8.80 1.61 -11.33
CA LEU A 57 -8.17 0.32 -11.11
C LEU A 57 -9.05 -0.61 -10.26
N SER A 58 -9.74 -0.09 -9.23
CA SER A 58 -10.68 -0.88 -8.41
C SER A 58 -11.85 -1.43 -9.23
N GLU A 59 -12.32 -0.69 -10.24
CA GLU A 59 -13.36 -1.17 -11.16
C GLU A 59 -12.86 -2.37 -11.99
N ARG A 60 -11.56 -2.43 -12.28
CA ARG A 60 -10.94 -3.52 -13.06
C ARG A 60 -10.47 -4.70 -12.20
N TRP A 61 -9.92 -4.41 -11.03
CA TRP A 61 -9.35 -5.36 -10.08
C TRP A 61 -9.93 -5.13 -8.68
N PRO A 62 -11.16 -5.62 -8.42
CA PRO A 62 -11.76 -5.55 -7.10
C PRO A 62 -10.84 -6.16 -6.04
N ASP A 63 -10.84 -5.58 -4.84
CA ASP A 63 -10.12 -6.03 -3.65
C ASP A 63 -8.58 -6.00 -3.71
N LEU A 64 -7.98 -5.71 -4.88
CA LEU A 64 -6.52 -5.66 -5.06
C LEU A 64 -5.94 -4.24 -4.95
N VAL A 65 -6.76 -3.19 -5.02
CA VAL A 65 -6.31 -1.79 -5.13
C VAL A 65 -6.49 -1.06 -3.81
N TRP A 66 -5.40 -0.48 -3.31
CA TRP A 66 -5.33 0.15 -1.99
C TRP A 66 -4.80 1.58 -2.13
N GLU A 67 -5.49 2.55 -1.53
CA GLU A 67 -4.93 3.88 -1.35
C GLU A 67 -3.84 3.83 -0.27
N CYS A 68 -2.69 4.44 -0.55
CA CYS A 68 -1.53 4.43 0.35
C CYS A 68 -0.97 5.83 0.62
N ALA A 69 -0.10 5.90 1.62
CA ALA A 69 0.68 7.09 1.95
C ALA A 69 1.76 7.38 0.89
N HIS A 70 2.46 8.50 1.04
CA HIS A 70 3.46 8.94 0.05
C HIS A 70 4.61 7.95 -0.10
N VAL A 71 4.90 7.55 -1.34
CA VAL A 71 5.96 6.60 -1.71
C VAL A 71 7.15 7.26 -2.43
N GLY A 72 7.16 8.59 -2.55
CA GLY A 72 8.08 9.32 -3.43
C GLY A 72 7.52 9.55 -4.83
N GLY A 73 8.21 10.38 -5.64
CA GLY A 73 7.89 10.56 -7.07
C GLY A 73 6.63 11.38 -7.34
N ASP A 74 6.16 12.21 -6.41
CA ASP A 74 5.01 13.13 -6.51
C ASP A 74 4.99 13.96 -7.81
N ARG A 75 6.17 14.39 -8.29
CA ARG A 75 6.34 15.08 -9.59
C ARG A 75 5.82 14.28 -10.80
N TYR A 76 5.68 12.96 -10.66
CA TYR A 76 5.19 12.03 -11.69
C TYR A 76 3.82 11.45 -11.37
N ALA A 77 3.11 11.98 -10.37
CA ALA A 77 1.80 11.47 -9.96
C ALA A 77 0.84 11.27 -11.16
N ALA A 78 0.06 10.17 -11.18
CA ALA A 78 -0.14 9.20 -10.09
C ALA A 78 0.97 8.13 -9.96
N ASN A 79 1.32 7.81 -8.70
CA ASN A 79 2.17 6.67 -8.33
C ASN A 79 1.34 5.57 -7.70
#